data_AF-A0A662I0F9-F1
#
_entry.id   AF-A0A662I0F9-F1
#
_cell.length_a   1.000
_cell.length_b   1.000
_cell.length_c   1.000
_cell.angle_alpha   90.00
_cell.angle_beta   90.00
_cell.angle_gamma   90.00
#
_symmetry.space_group_name_H-M   'P 1'
#
loop_
_entity.id
_entity.type
_entity.pdbx_description
1 polymer ?
#
loop_
_entity_poly.entity_id
_entity_poly.type
_entity_poly.pdbx_seq_one_letter_code
_entity_poly.pdbx_strand_id
1 'polypeptide(L)'
;MGKYRDKLLSAEEALSFDDVLLLPGKSSVNLADIDVSTRLTRRVKLEIPIVSSPMDTVTEEEMAIAMAEMGGIGVLHRNMSEERALKAI
;
A
#
# COMPACT_ATOMS: atom_id res chain seq x y z
N MET A 1 -15.48 29.09 29.21
CA MET A 1 -15.86 27.85 28.48
C MET A 1 -14.56 27.14 28.15
N GLY A 2 -14.34 25.94 28.69
CA GLY A 2 -12.99 25.37 28.85
C GLY A 2 -12.40 24.78 27.57
N LYS A 3 -11.14 25.11 27.30
CA LYS A 3 -10.24 24.65 26.21
C LYS A 3 -10.40 23.20 25.73
N TYR A 4 -10.84 22.27 26.58
CA TYR A 4 -11.05 20.86 26.22
C TYR A 4 -12.38 20.60 25.51
N ARG A 5 -13.42 21.36 25.84
CA ARG A 5 -14.74 21.25 25.21
C ARG A 5 -14.68 21.70 23.75
N ASP A 6 -13.95 22.78 23.51
CA ASP A 6 -13.80 23.34 22.18
C ASP A 6 -13.05 22.38 21.25
N LYS A 7 -12.12 21.56 21.77
CA LYS A 7 -11.44 20.50 21.01
C LYS A 7 -12.37 19.38 20.54
N LEU A 8 -13.34 18.98 21.37
CA LEU A 8 -14.31 17.95 20.98
C LEU A 8 -15.29 18.47 19.93
N LEU A 9 -15.70 19.74 20.07
CA LEU A 9 -16.64 20.38 19.14
C LEU A 9 -15.99 20.74 17.79
N SER A 10 -14.66 20.86 17.74
CA SER A 10 -13.90 21.17 16.52
C SER A 10 -13.19 19.95 15.93
N ALA A 11 -13.40 18.75 16.48
CA ALA A 11 -12.85 17.54 15.91
C ALA A 11 -13.51 17.24 14.56
N GLU A 12 -12.70 16.93 13.55
CA GLU A 12 -13.19 16.53 12.24
C GLU A 12 -13.71 15.08 12.27
N GLU A 13 -14.71 14.82 11.44
CA GLU A 13 -15.22 13.47 11.22
C GLU A 13 -14.22 12.65 10.40
N ALA A 14 -13.97 11.41 10.81
CA ALA A 14 -13.06 10.48 10.15
C ALA A 14 -13.83 9.23 9.73
N LEU A 15 -13.65 8.83 8.47
CA LEU A 15 -14.29 7.65 7.88
C LEU A 15 -13.24 6.56 7.64
N SER A 16 -13.63 5.31 7.88
CA SER A 16 -12.88 4.10 7.53
C SER A 16 -13.42 3.47 6.24
N PHE A 17 -12.86 2.34 5.82
CA PHE A 17 -13.28 1.63 4.61
C PHE A 17 -14.74 1.17 4.66
N ASP A 18 -15.22 0.71 5.82
CA ASP A 18 -16.59 0.19 5.98
C ASP A 18 -17.66 1.28 6.04
N ASP A 19 -17.26 2.54 6.21
CA ASP A 19 -18.18 3.68 6.30
C ASP A 19 -18.60 4.21 4.92
N VAL A 20 -17.97 3.75 3.84
CA VAL A 20 -18.14 4.31 2.48
C VAL A 20 -18.33 3.24 1.41
N LEU A 21 -19.02 3.62 0.33
CA LEU A 21 -19.18 2.82 -0.87
C LEU A 21 -18.87 3.64 -2.12
N LEU A 22 -18.29 3.01 -3.13
CA LEU A 22 -18.16 3.61 -4.47
C LEU A 22 -19.51 3.54 -5.19
N LEU A 23 -20.07 4.70 -5.55
CA LEU A 23 -21.28 4.76 -6.36
C LEU A 23 -20.97 4.38 -7.81
N PRO A 24 -21.73 3.47 -8.43
CA PRO A 24 -21.55 3.13 -9.84
C PRO A 24 -21.74 4.33 -10.75
N GLY A 25 -20.86 4.47 -11.75
CA GLY A 25 -20.95 5.50 -12.79
C GLY A 25 -20.99 4.89 -14.19
N LYS A 26 -21.42 5.67 -15.18
CA LYS A 26 -21.36 5.25 -16.59
C LYS A 26 -19.89 5.10 -17.02
N SER A 27 -19.52 3.91 -17.50
CA SER A 27 -18.20 3.63 -18.07
C SER A 27 -18.31 3.30 -19.56
N SER A 28 -17.31 3.71 -20.33
CA SER A 28 -17.11 3.32 -21.73
C SER A 28 -15.88 2.43 -21.92
N VAL A 29 -15.22 2.03 -20.82
CA VAL A 29 -14.00 1.22 -20.82
C VAL A 29 -14.36 -0.23 -20.54
N ASN A 30 -13.79 -1.17 -21.30
CA ASN A 30 -13.93 -2.59 -21.00
C ASN A 30 -12.96 -2.99 -19.87
N LEU A 31 -13.35 -3.99 -19.08
CA LEU A 31 -12.52 -4.46 -17.96
C LEU A 31 -11.11 -4.90 -18.39
N ALA A 32 -10.97 -5.50 -19.58
CA ALA A 32 -9.69 -5.95 -20.11
C ALA A 32 -8.74 -4.81 -20.50
N ASP A 33 -9.26 -3.60 -20.68
CA ASP A 33 -8.51 -2.42 -21.14
C ASP A 33 -8.07 -1.52 -19.96
N ILE A 34 -8.39 -1.88 -18.71
CA ILE A 34 -8.06 -1.07 -17.53
C ILE A 34 -6.56 -1.21 -17.20
N ASP A 35 -5.82 -0.12 -17.33
CA ASP A 35 -4.45 0.00 -16.85
C ASP A 35 -4.43 0.27 -15.33
N VAL A 36 -3.90 -0.68 -14.56
CA VAL A 36 -3.73 -0.58 -13.10
C VAL A 36 -2.32 -0.20 -12.68
N SER A 37 -1.44 0.09 -13.64
CA SER A 37 -0.07 0.48 -13.36
C SER A 37 -0.01 1.82 -12.62
N THR A 38 0.96 1.96 -11.73
CA THR A 38 1.09 3.14 -10.87
C THR A 38 2.56 3.51 -10.64
N ARG A 39 2.81 4.73 -10.20
CA ARG A 39 4.15 5.21 -9.89
C ARG A 39 4.32 5.35 -8.37
N LEU A 40 5.09 4.44 -7.78
CA LEU A 40 5.39 4.48 -6.34
C LEU A 40 6.38 5.59 -5.98
N THR A 41 7.40 5.81 -6.81
CA THR A 41 8.38 6.91 -6.64
C THR A 41 8.72 7.54 -7.97
N ARG A 42 9.46 8.65 -7.99
CA ARG A 42 9.95 9.28 -9.24
C ARG A 42 10.68 8.31 -10.19
N ARG A 43 11.24 7.22 -9.68
CA ARG A 43 12.05 6.26 -10.43
C ARG A 43 11.48 4.83 -10.46
N VAL A 44 10.37 4.56 -9.76
CA VAL A 44 9.80 3.22 -9.64
C VAL A 44 8.36 3.23 -10.12
N LYS A 45 8.11 2.54 -11.23
CA LYS A 45 6.77 2.21 -11.74
C LYS A 45 6.45 0.76 -11.33
N LEU A 46 5.22 0.51 -10.92
CA LEU A 46 4.65 -0.80 -10.66
C LEU A 46 3.60 -1.09 -11.73
N GLU A 47 3.49 -2.34 -12.15
CA GLU A 47 2.42 -2.77 -13.06
C GLU A 47 1.11 -3.04 -12.31
N ILE A 48 1.17 -3.29 -11.00
CA ILE A 48 0.00 -3.32 -10.11
C ILE A 48 0.23 -2.43 -8.86
N PRO A 49 -0.83 -1.84 -8.27
CA PRO A 49 -0.70 -0.92 -7.15
C PRO A 49 -0.63 -1.66 -5.80
N ILE A 50 0.25 -2.68 -5.71
CA ILE A 50 0.36 -3.56 -4.53
C ILE A 50 1.81 -3.60 -4.02
N VAL A 51 1.95 -3.40 -2.71
CA VAL A 51 3.22 -3.45 -1.97
C VAL A 51 3.07 -4.43 -0.82
N SER A 52 4.01 -5.37 -0.66
CA SER A 52 3.98 -6.27 0.50
C SER A 52 4.56 -5.58 1.75
N SER A 53 3.97 -5.91 2.91
CA SER A 53 4.35 -5.28 4.18
C SER A 53 5.75 -5.69 4.63
N PRO A 54 6.58 -4.77 5.17
CA PRO A 54 7.92 -5.07 5.67
C PRO A 54 7.90 -5.73 7.05
N MET A 55 7.36 -6.95 7.11
CA MET A 55 7.23 -7.77 8.32
C MET A 55 7.97 -9.10 8.15
N ASP A 56 8.57 -9.61 9.23
CA ASP A 56 9.33 -10.88 9.25
C ASP A 56 8.51 -12.10 8.85
N THR A 57 7.20 -12.02 9.03
CA THR A 57 6.24 -13.07 8.72
C THR A 57 5.54 -12.83 7.38
N VAL A 58 5.88 -11.76 6.65
CA VAL A 58 5.26 -11.39 5.38
C VAL A 58 6.27 -11.35 4.25
N THR A 59 7.37 -10.61 4.41
CA THR A 59 8.28 -10.33 3.29
C THR A 59 9.73 -10.64 3.62
N GLU A 60 10.14 -11.84 3.24
CA GLU A 60 11.54 -12.26 3.08
C GLU A 60 11.87 -12.33 1.57
N GLU A 61 13.05 -12.84 1.20
CA GLU A 61 13.55 -12.88 -0.19
C GLU A 61 12.54 -13.47 -1.19
N GLU A 62 11.92 -14.60 -0.85
CA GLU A 62 10.99 -15.31 -1.74
C GLU A 62 9.76 -14.46 -2.07
N MET A 63 9.19 -13.77 -1.08
CA MET A 63 8.05 -12.89 -1.27
C MET A 63 8.44 -11.67 -2.10
N ALA A 64 9.64 -11.10 -1.88
CA ALA A 64 10.10 -9.96 -2.65
C ALA A 64 10.26 -10.29 -4.14
N ILE A 65 10.78 -11.47 -4.45
CA ILE A 65 10.89 -11.99 -5.83
C ILE A 65 9.50 -12.18 -6.42
N ALA A 66 8.60 -12.90 -5.73
CA ALA A 66 7.24 -13.16 -6.22
C ALA A 66 6.47 -11.87 -6.49
N MET A 67 6.60 -10.87 -5.60
CA MET A 67 5.98 -9.55 -5.80
C MET A 67 6.50 -8.86 -7.06
N ALA A 68 7.81 -8.91 -7.31
CA ALA A 68 8.39 -8.31 -8.52
C ALA A 68 7.94 -9.03 -9.80
N GLU A 69 7.85 -10.37 -9.80
CA GLU A 69 7.36 -11.16 -10.93
C GLU A 69 5.88 -10.85 -11.25
N MET A 70 5.07 -10.61 -10.22
CA MET A 70 3.66 -10.22 -10.36
C MET A 70 3.48 -8.73 -10.74
N GLY A 71 4.57 -7.95 -10.86
CA GLY A 71 4.54 -6.54 -11.21
C GLY A 71 4.31 -5.57 -10.05
N GLY A 72 4.31 -6.06 -8.82
CA GLY A 72 4.31 -5.27 -7.59
C GLY A 72 5.73 -5.08 -7.04
N ILE A 73 5.83 -4.81 -5.74
CA ILE A 73 7.13 -4.70 -5.05
C ILE A 73 7.03 -5.27 -3.63
N GLY A 74 8.05 -6.03 -3.25
CA GLY A 74 8.21 -6.47 -1.86
C GLY A 74 9.22 -5.63 -1.11
N VAL A 75 8.90 -5.29 0.14
CA VAL A 75 9.80 -4.56 1.03
C VAL A 75 10.29 -5.50 2.11
N LEU A 76 11.60 -5.79 2.11
CA LEU A 76 12.21 -6.61 3.15
C LEU A 76 12.05 -5.96 4.53
N HIS A 77 11.67 -6.76 5.52
CA HIS A 77 11.63 -6.32 6.91
C HIS A 77 13.04 -6.07 7.48
N ARG A 78 13.10 -5.40 8.64
CA ARG A 78 14.38 -5.07 9.31
C ARG A 78 14.63 -5.87 10.60
N ASN A 79 13.81 -6.87 10.88
CA ASN A 79 13.94 -7.73 12.06
C ASN A 79 14.95 -8.86 11.80
N MET A 80 16.18 -8.51 11.39
CA MET A 80 17.24 -9.45 11.04
C MET A 80 18.63 -8.83 11.27
N SER A 81 19.68 -9.66 11.28
CA SER A 81 21.06 -9.17 11.35
C SER A 81 21.47 -8.47 10.04
N GLU A 82 22.47 -7.58 10.13
CA GLU A 82 23.03 -6.89 8.96
C GLU A 82 23.56 -7.88 7.91
N GLU A 83 24.21 -8.96 8.35
CA GLU A 83 24.71 -10.01 7.45
C GLU A 83 23.58 -10.69 6.67
N ARG A 84 22.44 -10.95 7.34
CA ARG A 84 21.28 -11.56 6.69
C ARG A 84 20.62 -10.59 5.71
N ALA A 85 20.52 -9.32 6.07
CA ALA A 85 19.98 -8.28 5.18
C ALA A 85 20.82 -8.13 3.90
N LEU A 86 22.15 -8.23 3.99
CA LEU A 86 23.05 -8.19 2.84
C LEU A 86 22.92 -9.40 1.91
N LYS A 87 22.56 -10.58 2.44
CA LYS A 87 22.36 -11.79 1.63
C LYS A 87 21.04 -11.79 0.85
N ALA A 88 20.05 -11.03 1.33
CA ALA A 88 18.73 -10.92 0.72
C ALA A 88 18.65 -9.86 -0.40
N ILE A 89 19.75 -9.14 -0.68
CA ILE A 89 19.90 -8.12 -1.73
C ILE A 89 20.70 -8.71 -2.89
#